data_AF-A0A0C1GN77-F1
#
_entry.id   AF-A0A0C1GN77-F1
#
_cell.length_a   1.000
_cell.length_b   1.000
_cell.length_c   1.000
_cell.angle_alpha   90.00
_cell.angle_beta   90.00
_cell.angle_gamma   90.00
#
_symmetry.space_group_name_H-M   'P 1'
#
loop_
_entity.id
_entity.type
_entity.pdbx_description
1 polymer ?
#
loop_
_entity_poly.entity_id
_entity_poly.type
_entity_poly.pdbx_seq_one_letter_code
_entity_poly.pdbx_strand_id
1 'polypeptide(L)'
;MTSVLPQAAAGLVINGTSGDDTDLMGGSFDDTINGLSGNDNLFGWEGDDSLSGGDGNDFLSGGDGDDYINPGDNAVGGWDHVNTGLGNDTVDLSDMTSGAAWLTLTLTAYNGTVETQGVTATIDGSSNYGYVDKGAGHGSTTIQSLNNVLIAGEQDGGIALSGTGFSDVFNINAGDRGWISVLGGAGQDQYNLTASEGHIRLEFQTGVNAIEVDLNTGVIANDGFGNREVINTVEAVSEIRGTDHSDSITGSDRDERFILRQGEDTLDGGGGTDTVRYDRFGVDAVTVDLSAGTATGTWSEAGFSHELSNIENAYGSRFADDHISGTGGRNNLQGRGGDDTLIGRGGNDTLTGGDGNDLLKGGKGRDVLTGDGPVNYFPATGAPLKNTGNDTLDGGSGNDLLVGGFGADELIGGTGRDRLKGGAGKDVLDGGSGNDRLIGGGGNDTFVFSKGNDTVRDFNASSNREDIDLSGVSTISGFRDLKNNHVREEDGDVVIFDDLGNTMTLTGVDLDDLGRGDFIF
;
A
#
# COMPACT_ATOMS: atom_id res chain seq x y z
N MET A 1 -31.39 12.35 -28.60
CA MET A 1 -32.64 13.10 -28.35
C MET A 1 -32.21 14.48 -27.90
N THR A 2 -32.71 15.55 -28.50
CA THR A 2 -32.50 16.92 -28.03
C THR A 2 -33.19 17.05 -26.66
N SER A 3 -32.42 17.15 -25.58
CA SER A 3 -32.96 17.49 -24.27
C SER A 3 -33.50 18.91 -24.34
N VAL A 4 -34.72 19.10 -23.86
CA VAL A 4 -35.24 20.43 -23.58
C VAL A 4 -34.95 20.64 -22.11
N LEU A 5 -33.94 21.46 -21.80
CA LEU A 5 -33.65 21.89 -20.44
C LEU A 5 -34.95 22.44 -19.80
N PRO A 6 -35.22 22.19 -18.52
CA PRO A 6 -36.37 22.76 -17.85
C PRO A 6 -36.22 24.29 -17.88
N GLN A 7 -37.01 24.98 -18.71
CA GLN A 7 -37.15 26.44 -18.67
C GLN A 7 -37.94 26.83 -17.41
N ALA A 8 -37.32 26.75 -16.24
CA ALA A 8 -37.80 27.49 -15.07
C ALA A 8 -37.64 28.99 -15.33
N ALA A 9 -38.52 29.82 -14.79
CA ALA A 9 -38.47 31.29 -14.98
C ALA A 9 -37.66 32.02 -13.89
N ALA A 10 -37.01 31.26 -13.01
CA ALA A 10 -36.21 31.67 -11.87
C ALA A 10 -35.39 30.46 -11.38
N GLY A 11 -34.38 30.72 -10.56
CA GLY A 11 -33.61 29.69 -9.86
C GLY A 11 -34.45 28.69 -9.08
N LEU A 12 -34.03 27.44 -9.11
CA LEU A 12 -34.56 26.27 -8.47
C LEU A 12 -33.90 26.06 -7.11
N VAL A 13 -34.67 25.48 -6.18
CA VAL A 13 -34.13 24.92 -4.95
C VAL A 13 -34.49 23.44 -4.96
N ILE A 14 -33.48 22.60 -5.19
CA ILE A 14 -33.58 21.16 -5.35
C ILE A 14 -32.99 20.52 -4.11
N ASN A 15 -33.75 19.64 -3.47
CA ASN A 15 -33.25 18.80 -2.39
C ASN A 15 -33.44 17.36 -2.80
N GLY A 16 -32.36 16.60 -2.76
CA GLY A 16 -32.35 15.16 -2.86
C GLY A 16 -33.02 14.50 -1.66
N THR A 17 -32.80 13.20 -1.58
CA THR A 17 -33.33 12.32 -0.55
C THR A 17 -32.20 11.91 0.37
N SER A 18 -32.37 10.82 1.13
CA SER A 18 -31.30 10.28 1.98
C SER A 18 -30.67 9.04 1.35
N GLY A 19 -30.81 8.87 0.04
CA GLY A 19 -30.17 7.81 -0.73
C GLY A 19 -29.94 8.29 -2.15
N ASP A 20 -29.19 7.49 -2.91
CA ASP A 20 -28.61 7.86 -4.21
C ASP A 20 -29.60 8.53 -5.18
N ASP A 21 -29.34 9.80 -5.49
CA ASP A 21 -30.07 10.62 -6.45
C ASP A 21 -29.25 10.83 -7.74
N THR A 22 -29.63 10.16 -8.82
CA THR A 22 -28.82 10.12 -10.05
C THR A 22 -28.97 11.33 -10.98
N ASP A 23 -29.92 12.23 -10.72
CA ASP A 23 -30.36 13.25 -11.68
C ASP A 23 -30.83 14.57 -11.00
N LEU A 24 -30.05 15.13 -10.07
CA LEU A 24 -30.35 16.45 -9.49
C LEU A 24 -29.88 17.56 -10.44
N MET A 25 -30.79 18.03 -11.30
CA MET A 25 -30.48 18.94 -12.40
C MET A 25 -31.09 20.34 -12.21
N GLY A 26 -30.22 21.35 -12.23
CA GLY A 26 -30.53 22.76 -12.40
C GLY A 26 -30.98 23.15 -13.81
N GLY A 27 -30.90 24.43 -14.10
CA GLY A 27 -31.44 25.09 -15.29
C GLY A 27 -30.52 26.17 -15.84
N SER A 28 -31.09 27.31 -16.22
CA SER A 28 -30.37 28.44 -16.83
C SER A 28 -30.20 29.63 -15.88
N PHE A 29 -30.41 29.43 -14.58
CA PHE A 29 -30.45 30.47 -13.56
C PHE A 29 -29.79 29.94 -12.30
N ASP A 30 -29.34 30.86 -11.44
CA ASP A 30 -28.75 30.57 -10.13
C ASP A 30 -29.63 29.61 -9.29
N ASP A 31 -29.20 28.37 -9.18
CA ASP A 31 -29.89 27.29 -8.53
C ASP A 31 -29.23 26.92 -7.18
N THR A 32 -29.97 26.24 -6.31
CA THR A 32 -29.43 25.62 -5.11
C THR A 32 -29.79 24.15 -5.11
N ILE A 33 -28.78 23.27 -5.10
CA ILE A 33 -28.95 21.83 -5.24
C ILE A 33 -28.26 21.15 -4.05
N ASN A 34 -29.02 20.36 -3.26
CA ASN A 34 -28.50 19.64 -2.10
C ASN A 34 -28.75 18.13 -2.28
N GLY A 35 -27.70 17.30 -2.28
CA GLY A 35 -27.78 15.83 -2.35
C GLY A 35 -28.24 15.21 -1.03
N LEU A 36 -27.66 15.67 0.08
CA LEU A 36 -27.87 15.24 1.48
C LEU A 36 -27.08 13.99 1.86
N SER A 37 -27.60 12.80 1.59
CA SER A 37 -26.89 11.55 1.90
C SER A 37 -27.14 10.56 0.77
N GLY A 38 -26.15 9.76 0.42
CA GLY A 38 -26.23 8.88 -0.75
C GLY A 38 -25.06 9.16 -1.69
N ASN A 39 -24.98 8.41 -2.79
CA ASN A 39 -24.07 8.75 -3.88
C ASN A 39 -24.87 9.52 -4.93
N ASP A 40 -24.71 10.84 -4.97
CA ASP A 40 -25.58 11.74 -5.71
C ASP A 40 -24.89 12.33 -6.95
N ASN A 41 -25.66 12.63 -7.99
CA ASN A 41 -25.19 13.39 -9.15
C ASN A 41 -25.91 14.73 -9.23
N LEU A 42 -25.16 15.82 -9.07
CA LEU A 42 -25.63 17.20 -9.08
C LEU A 42 -25.09 17.94 -10.31
N PHE A 43 -25.97 18.63 -11.04
CA PHE A 43 -25.62 19.39 -12.24
C PHE A 43 -26.28 20.78 -12.20
N GLY A 44 -25.50 21.85 -12.14
CA GLY A 44 -25.99 23.24 -12.14
C GLY A 44 -26.47 23.72 -13.51
N TRP A 45 -25.64 23.50 -14.54
CA TRP A 45 -25.83 23.88 -15.95
C TRP A 45 -25.45 25.33 -16.28
N GLU A 46 -26.36 26.31 -16.30
CA GLU A 46 -26.00 27.73 -16.49
C GLU A 46 -26.51 28.53 -15.28
N GLY A 47 -25.78 29.56 -14.86
CA GLY A 47 -26.13 30.38 -13.70
C GLY A 47 -25.07 30.26 -12.61
N ASP A 48 -25.15 31.14 -11.61
CA ASP A 48 -24.23 31.08 -10.46
C ASP A 48 -24.84 30.13 -9.42
N ASP A 49 -24.48 28.85 -9.47
CA ASP A 49 -25.16 27.78 -8.73
C ASP A 49 -24.50 27.47 -7.39
N SER A 50 -25.29 26.96 -6.44
CA SER A 50 -24.81 26.43 -5.15
C SER A 50 -25.11 24.93 -5.06
N LEU A 51 -24.07 24.11 -5.11
CA LEU A 51 -24.17 22.65 -5.05
C LEU A 51 -23.59 22.12 -3.73
N SER A 52 -24.34 21.27 -3.02
CA SER A 52 -23.91 20.58 -1.81
C SER A 52 -24.13 19.09 -1.98
N GLY A 53 -23.07 18.27 -2.02
CA GLY A 53 -23.17 16.81 -2.16
C GLY A 53 -23.74 16.19 -0.89
N GLY A 54 -22.96 16.21 0.18
CA GLY A 54 -23.40 15.76 1.51
C GLY A 54 -22.62 14.53 1.94
N ASP A 55 -23.27 13.54 2.51
CA ASP A 55 -22.61 12.29 2.91
C ASP A 55 -22.63 11.27 1.76
N GLY A 56 -21.46 10.86 1.26
CA GLY A 56 -21.34 9.78 0.28
C GLY A 56 -20.44 10.12 -0.89
N ASN A 57 -20.40 9.26 -1.91
CA ASN A 57 -19.55 9.48 -3.08
C ASN A 57 -20.32 10.26 -4.15
N ASP A 58 -20.03 11.55 -4.27
CA ASP A 58 -20.85 12.45 -5.09
C ASP A 58 -20.16 12.87 -6.38
N PHE A 59 -20.97 13.12 -7.41
CA PHE A 59 -20.55 13.80 -8.64
C PHE A 59 -21.20 15.18 -8.69
N LEU A 60 -20.40 16.23 -8.71
CA LEU A 60 -20.88 17.61 -8.74
C LEU A 60 -20.31 18.33 -9.98
N SER A 61 -21.20 18.87 -10.80
CA SER A 61 -20.85 19.70 -11.95
C SER A 61 -21.52 21.06 -11.85
N GLY A 62 -20.74 22.13 -11.70
CA GLY A 62 -21.23 23.51 -11.66
C GLY A 62 -21.87 23.89 -13.00
N GLY A 63 -21.03 24.11 -14.02
CA GLY A 63 -21.50 24.39 -15.36
C GLY A 63 -20.95 25.71 -15.85
N ASP A 64 -21.78 26.57 -16.44
CA ASP A 64 -21.41 27.93 -16.82
C ASP A 64 -21.91 28.92 -15.76
N GLY A 65 -21.02 29.60 -15.05
CA GLY A 65 -21.36 30.62 -14.06
C GLY A 65 -20.34 30.66 -12.92
N ASP A 66 -20.48 31.61 -11.99
CA ASP A 66 -19.60 31.66 -10.83
C ASP A 66 -20.17 30.76 -9.72
N ASP A 67 -19.79 29.46 -9.73
CA ASP A 67 -20.43 28.43 -8.91
C ASP A 67 -19.80 28.27 -7.51
N TYR A 68 -20.61 27.87 -6.52
CA TYR A 68 -20.16 27.44 -5.20
C TYR A 68 -20.46 25.95 -5.00
N ILE A 69 -19.42 25.14 -4.83
CA ILE A 69 -19.50 23.68 -4.74
C ILE A 69 -18.90 23.22 -3.42
N ASN A 70 -19.71 22.53 -2.61
CA ASN A 70 -19.27 21.84 -1.41
C ASN A 70 -19.56 20.34 -1.61
N PRO A 71 -18.53 19.50 -1.79
CA PRO A 71 -18.74 18.06 -2.00
C PRO A 71 -19.36 17.37 -0.79
N GLY A 72 -19.12 17.86 0.43
CA GLY A 72 -19.60 17.25 1.67
C GLY A 72 -18.56 16.33 2.31
N ASP A 73 -19.01 15.33 3.07
CA ASP A 73 -18.14 14.39 3.78
C ASP A 73 -18.27 12.98 3.19
N ASN A 74 -17.18 12.23 3.32
CA ASN A 74 -17.07 10.91 2.74
C ASN A 74 -16.82 9.87 3.82
N ALA A 75 -17.25 8.63 3.58
CA ALA A 75 -16.79 7.52 4.42
C ALA A 75 -15.29 7.28 4.15
N VAL A 76 -14.58 6.63 5.08
CA VAL A 76 -13.17 6.22 4.88
C VAL A 76 -13.03 5.45 3.58
N GLY A 77 -12.19 5.94 2.66
CA GLY A 77 -11.98 5.36 1.33
C GLY A 77 -13.07 5.70 0.29
N GLY A 78 -13.99 6.60 0.64
CA GLY A 78 -14.94 7.24 -0.27
C GLY A 78 -14.28 8.31 -1.15
N TRP A 79 -15.01 8.77 -2.15
CA TRP A 79 -14.52 9.68 -3.17
C TRP A 79 -15.61 10.62 -3.68
N ASP A 80 -15.26 11.88 -3.89
CA ASP A 80 -16.07 12.83 -4.65
C ASP A 80 -15.40 13.19 -5.96
N HIS A 81 -16.22 13.51 -6.95
CA HIS A 81 -15.80 14.05 -8.22
C HIS A 81 -16.42 15.43 -8.44
N VAL A 82 -15.57 16.43 -8.64
CA VAL A 82 -16.00 17.81 -8.89
C VAL A 82 -15.47 18.28 -10.24
N ASN A 83 -16.39 18.76 -11.07
CA ASN A 83 -16.09 19.54 -12.25
C ASN A 83 -16.71 20.93 -12.07
N THR A 84 -15.88 21.96 -11.94
CA THR A 84 -16.43 23.29 -11.64
C THR A 84 -16.98 23.99 -12.88
N GLY A 85 -16.52 23.64 -14.08
CA GLY A 85 -17.02 24.23 -15.33
C GLY A 85 -16.40 25.61 -15.65
N LEU A 86 -17.15 26.51 -16.27
CA LEU A 86 -16.74 27.88 -16.63
C LEU A 86 -17.20 28.89 -15.61
N GLY A 87 -16.42 29.96 -15.46
CA GLY A 87 -16.68 31.03 -14.51
C GLY A 87 -15.71 30.98 -13.34
N ASN A 88 -15.93 31.86 -12.35
CA ASN A 88 -15.11 31.99 -11.15
C ASN A 88 -15.73 31.21 -10.00
N ASP A 89 -15.34 29.96 -9.89
CA ASP A 89 -15.96 29.03 -8.95
C ASP A 89 -15.22 28.99 -7.62
N THR A 90 -15.93 28.49 -6.62
CA THR A 90 -15.38 28.16 -5.32
C THR A 90 -15.70 26.71 -4.99
N VAL A 91 -14.66 25.93 -4.68
CA VAL A 91 -14.79 24.61 -4.06
C VAL A 91 -14.46 24.75 -2.58
N ASP A 92 -15.44 24.46 -1.73
CA ASP A 92 -15.30 24.51 -0.28
C ASP A 92 -15.20 23.11 0.32
N LEU A 93 -14.05 22.79 0.89
CA LEU A 93 -13.76 21.49 1.50
C LEU A 93 -13.91 21.51 3.02
N SER A 94 -14.57 22.53 3.59
CA SER A 94 -14.73 22.68 5.04
C SER A 94 -15.42 21.49 5.70
N ASP A 95 -16.29 20.82 4.95
CA ASP A 95 -17.17 19.76 5.47
C ASP A 95 -16.59 18.36 5.30
N MET A 96 -15.44 18.22 4.64
CA MET A 96 -14.65 16.99 4.61
C MET A 96 -13.96 16.78 5.96
N THR A 97 -14.69 16.23 6.94
CA THR A 97 -14.23 16.14 8.34
C THR A 97 -13.82 14.74 8.78
N SER A 98 -14.24 13.69 8.06
CA SER A 98 -13.87 12.30 8.31
C SER A 98 -12.36 12.03 8.20
N GLY A 99 -11.62 12.96 7.59
CA GLY A 99 -10.16 12.92 7.45
C GLY A 99 -9.68 11.82 6.51
N ALA A 100 -10.58 11.18 5.75
CA ALA A 100 -10.28 10.01 4.93
C ALA A 100 -11.14 9.96 3.65
N ALA A 101 -11.01 11.00 2.79
CA ALA A 101 -11.74 11.10 1.53
C ALA A 101 -10.82 11.41 0.35
N TRP A 102 -11.19 10.89 -0.82
CA TRP A 102 -10.61 11.26 -2.11
C TRP A 102 -11.42 12.38 -2.75
N LEU A 103 -10.75 13.41 -3.27
CA LEU A 103 -11.40 14.38 -4.14
C LEU A 103 -10.74 14.34 -5.52
N THR A 104 -11.54 14.09 -6.55
CA THR A 104 -11.11 14.28 -7.93
C THR A 104 -11.59 15.64 -8.43
N LEU A 105 -10.66 16.51 -8.79
CA LEU A 105 -10.94 17.75 -9.49
C LEU A 105 -10.66 17.57 -10.97
N THR A 106 -11.70 17.66 -11.78
CA THR A 106 -11.55 17.79 -13.23
C THR A 106 -11.33 19.25 -13.56
N LEU A 107 -10.16 19.55 -14.08
CA LEU A 107 -9.79 20.89 -14.49
C LEU A 107 -10.26 21.07 -15.93
N THR A 108 -11.24 21.94 -16.16
CA THR A 108 -11.81 22.14 -17.50
C THR A 108 -11.74 23.61 -17.93
N ALA A 109 -11.59 23.80 -19.24
CA ALA A 109 -11.76 25.09 -19.91
C ALA A 109 -12.72 24.88 -21.10
N TYR A 110 -14.01 24.81 -20.78
CA TYR A 110 -15.09 24.40 -21.67
C TYR A 110 -15.64 25.52 -22.58
N ASN A 111 -16.31 25.19 -23.68
CA ASN A 111 -17.06 26.19 -24.49
C ASN A 111 -18.53 25.80 -24.74
N GLY A 112 -19.10 24.99 -23.87
CA GLY A 112 -20.44 24.42 -24.02
C GLY A 112 -20.47 23.02 -24.67
N THR A 113 -19.39 22.57 -25.34
CA THR A 113 -19.32 21.19 -25.91
C THR A 113 -17.98 20.48 -25.83
N VAL A 114 -16.86 21.21 -25.75
CA VAL A 114 -15.51 20.64 -25.68
C VAL A 114 -14.57 21.56 -24.88
N GLU A 115 -13.51 20.99 -24.33
CA GLU A 115 -12.35 21.76 -23.85
C GLU A 115 -11.73 22.55 -25.01
N THR A 116 -11.17 23.72 -24.71
CA THR A 116 -10.64 24.62 -25.75
C THR A 116 -9.20 25.08 -25.55
N GLN A 117 -8.67 24.95 -24.33
CA GLN A 117 -7.33 25.36 -23.95
C GLN A 117 -6.91 24.66 -22.66
N GLY A 118 -5.62 24.74 -22.34
CA GLY A 118 -5.10 24.21 -21.09
C GLY A 118 -5.28 25.17 -19.92
N VAL A 119 -5.04 24.65 -18.73
CA VAL A 119 -5.26 25.30 -17.44
C VAL A 119 -3.95 25.46 -16.67
N THR A 120 -3.95 26.33 -15.66
CA THR A 120 -2.86 26.42 -14.68
C THR A 120 -3.40 26.14 -13.30
N ALA A 121 -3.12 24.95 -12.77
CA ALA A 121 -3.44 24.57 -11.40
C ALA A 121 -2.32 24.95 -10.45
N THR A 122 -2.66 25.56 -9.33
CA THR A 122 -1.76 25.90 -8.23
C THR A 122 -2.33 25.35 -6.94
N ILE A 123 -1.77 24.26 -6.43
CA ILE A 123 -2.22 23.57 -5.22
C ILE A 123 -1.12 23.64 -4.18
N ASP A 124 -1.39 24.24 -3.02
CA ASP A 124 -0.38 24.43 -1.97
C ASP A 124 -0.91 24.04 -0.58
N GLY A 125 -0.54 22.83 -0.15
CA GLY A 125 -0.88 22.30 1.17
C GLY A 125 -0.23 23.08 2.33
N SER A 126 0.86 23.80 2.08
CA SER A 126 1.50 24.63 3.13
C SER A 126 0.70 25.88 3.44
N SER A 127 0.01 26.45 2.44
CA SER A 127 -0.89 27.60 2.62
C SER A 127 -2.36 27.21 2.78
N ASN A 128 -2.68 25.92 2.73
CA ASN A 128 -4.04 25.39 2.81
C ASN A 128 -4.96 25.98 1.71
N TYR A 129 -4.41 26.16 0.51
CA TYR A 129 -5.05 26.90 -0.58
C TYR A 129 -4.80 26.26 -1.93
N GLY A 130 -5.84 26.24 -2.78
CA GLY A 130 -5.75 25.84 -4.18
C GLY A 130 -6.39 26.87 -5.12
N TYR A 131 -5.87 26.97 -6.33
CA TYR A 131 -6.37 27.87 -7.36
C TYR A 131 -6.13 27.28 -8.76
N VAL A 132 -7.13 27.35 -9.63
CA VAL A 132 -7.03 26.90 -11.02
C VAL A 132 -7.39 28.06 -11.93
N ASP A 133 -6.46 28.49 -12.76
CA ASP A 133 -6.74 29.42 -13.86
C ASP A 133 -7.15 28.61 -15.09
N LYS A 134 -8.40 28.77 -15.55
CA LYS A 134 -8.94 28.04 -16.71
C LYS A 134 -8.58 28.72 -18.04
N GLY A 135 -7.79 29.79 -17.97
CA GLY A 135 -7.33 30.58 -19.10
C GLY A 135 -8.31 31.66 -19.55
N ALA A 136 -7.90 32.41 -20.57
CA ALA A 136 -8.58 33.63 -20.98
C ALA A 136 -10.06 33.38 -21.34
N GLY A 137 -10.97 34.09 -20.65
CA GLY A 137 -12.41 34.04 -20.92
C GLY A 137 -13.15 32.84 -20.34
N HIS A 138 -12.49 31.98 -19.56
CA HIS A 138 -13.08 30.76 -18.99
C HIS A 138 -13.18 30.80 -17.46
N GLY A 139 -12.59 31.82 -16.82
CA GLY A 139 -12.68 32.05 -15.38
C GLY A 139 -11.61 31.30 -14.58
N SER A 140 -11.91 31.00 -13.33
CA SER A 140 -10.98 30.38 -12.38
C SER A 140 -11.72 29.53 -11.35
N THR A 141 -10.99 28.70 -10.59
CA THR A 141 -11.54 27.96 -9.45
C THR A 141 -10.70 28.27 -8.23
N THR A 142 -11.32 28.68 -7.13
CA THR A 142 -10.68 28.79 -5.83
C THR A 142 -11.04 27.58 -4.97
N ILE A 143 -10.05 26.93 -4.38
CA ILE A 143 -10.23 25.76 -3.51
C ILE A 143 -9.86 26.17 -2.08
N GLN A 144 -10.80 26.01 -1.15
CA GLN A 144 -10.66 26.38 0.24
C GLN A 144 -10.56 25.13 1.12
N SER A 145 -9.92 25.26 2.29
CA SER A 145 -9.81 24.17 3.28
C SER A 145 -9.11 22.90 2.75
N LEU A 146 -8.19 23.06 1.79
CA LEU A 146 -7.47 22.01 1.07
C LEU A 146 -6.89 20.89 1.96
N ASN A 147 -6.40 21.23 3.14
CA ASN A 147 -5.75 20.32 4.08
C ASN A 147 -6.71 19.33 4.73
N ASN A 148 -8.02 19.58 4.69
CA ASN A 148 -9.03 18.61 5.09
C ASN A 148 -8.98 17.34 4.23
N VAL A 149 -8.47 17.46 2.99
CA VAL A 149 -8.29 16.35 2.05
C VAL A 149 -6.84 15.90 1.98
N LEU A 150 -5.89 16.83 1.87
CA LEU A 150 -4.49 16.49 1.62
C LEU A 150 -3.87 15.62 2.73
N ILE A 151 -4.12 15.96 4.00
CA ILE A 151 -3.37 15.41 5.15
C ILE A 151 -3.94 14.06 5.63
N ALA A 152 -4.98 13.56 4.97
CA ALA A 152 -5.52 12.21 5.20
C ALA A 152 -4.45 11.12 4.99
N GLY A 153 -3.52 11.33 4.04
CA GLY A 153 -2.47 10.37 3.71
C GLY A 153 -2.94 9.28 2.73
N GLU A 154 -2.00 8.56 2.12
CA GLU A 154 -2.26 7.72 0.93
C GLU A 154 -3.37 6.66 1.04
N GLN A 155 -3.62 6.11 2.23
CA GLN A 155 -4.63 5.07 2.42
C GLN A 155 -6.02 5.63 2.69
N ASP A 156 -6.06 6.85 3.22
CA ASP A 156 -7.26 7.42 3.77
C ASP A 156 -7.77 8.54 2.86
N GLY A 157 -6.94 9.30 2.15
CA GLY A 157 -7.43 10.33 1.22
C GLY A 157 -6.37 11.14 0.50
N GLY A 158 -6.83 12.13 -0.27
CA GLY A 158 -5.97 13.02 -1.05
C GLY A 158 -6.72 13.65 -2.22
N ILE A 159 -6.03 14.52 -2.97
CA ILE A 159 -6.61 15.21 -4.12
C ILE A 159 -6.03 14.65 -5.42
N ALA A 160 -6.88 14.32 -6.38
CA ALA A 160 -6.52 13.99 -7.74
C ALA A 160 -6.88 15.17 -8.64
N LEU A 161 -5.92 15.63 -9.45
CA LEU A 161 -6.13 16.64 -10.48
C LEU A 161 -6.16 15.92 -11.82
N SER A 162 -7.22 16.13 -12.59
CA SER A 162 -7.29 15.69 -13.99
C SER A 162 -7.20 16.92 -14.88
N GLY A 163 -6.13 17.01 -15.65
CA GLY A 163 -5.95 18.03 -16.69
C GLY A 163 -6.87 17.83 -17.88
N THR A 164 -6.61 18.63 -18.91
CA THR A 164 -7.37 18.74 -20.16
C THR A 164 -6.69 17.96 -21.29
N GLY A 165 -7.27 18.00 -22.48
CA GLY A 165 -6.61 17.56 -23.72
C GLY A 165 -5.59 18.57 -24.30
N PHE A 166 -5.19 19.59 -23.54
CA PHE A 166 -4.28 20.66 -23.96
C PHE A 166 -3.14 20.84 -22.95
N SER A 167 -2.11 21.59 -23.34
CA SER A 167 -0.97 21.92 -22.48
C SER A 167 -1.37 22.59 -21.17
N ASP A 168 -1.23 21.86 -20.07
CA ASP A 168 -1.53 22.33 -18.73
C ASP A 168 -0.26 22.67 -17.93
N VAL A 169 -0.45 23.44 -16.85
CA VAL A 169 0.62 23.77 -15.90
C VAL A 169 0.17 23.39 -14.49
N PHE A 170 0.93 22.51 -13.85
CA PHE A 170 0.68 22.06 -12.49
C PHE A 170 1.74 22.61 -11.53
N ASN A 171 1.38 23.59 -10.73
CA ASN A 171 2.20 24.14 -9.64
C ASN A 171 1.76 23.51 -8.31
N ILE A 172 2.47 22.48 -7.86
CA ILE A 172 2.02 21.64 -6.75
C ILE A 172 3.03 21.71 -5.62
N ASN A 173 2.55 22.08 -4.44
CA ASN A 173 3.22 21.86 -3.17
C ASN A 173 2.37 20.95 -2.28
N ALA A 174 2.77 19.68 -2.14
CA ALA A 174 2.05 18.73 -1.30
C ALA A 174 2.16 19.06 0.21
N GLY A 175 3.15 19.87 0.62
CA GLY A 175 3.40 20.14 2.04
C GLY A 175 3.81 18.90 2.83
N ASP A 176 3.62 18.93 4.15
CA ASP A 176 3.90 17.79 5.04
C ASP A 176 2.71 16.83 5.02
N ARG A 177 2.94 15.55 4.69
CA ARG A 177 1.91 14.47 4.66
C ARG A 177 0.78 14.66 3.65
N GLY A 178 0.80 15.70 2.83
CA GLY A 178 -0.19 15.88 1.79
C GLY A 178 -0.04 14.82 0.71
N TRP A 179 -1.16 14.36 0.17
CA TRP A 179 -1.16 13.42 -0.96
C TRP A 179 -1.86 14.02 -2.17
N ILE A 180 -1.16 14.04 -3.30
CA ILE A 180 -1.65 14.60 -4.56
C ILE A 180 -1.37 13.64 -5.71
N SER A 181 -2.38 13.41 -6.55
CA SER A 181 -2.24 12.67 -7.80
C SER A 181 -2.52 13.59 -8.98
N VAL A 182 -1.75 13.43 -10.06
CA VAL A 182 -1.89 14.25 -11.27
C VAL A 182 -2.04 13.36 -12.48
N LEU A 183 -3.14 13.55 -13.20
CA LEU A 183 -3.36 13.02 -14.54
C LEU A 183 -3.22 14.22 -15.48
N GLY A 184 -2.11 14.28 -16.22
CA GLY A 184 -1.84 15.40 -17.14
C GLY A 184 -2.87 15.51 -18.25
N GLY A 185 -3.12 14.38 -18.94
CA GLY A 185 -3.95 14.35 -20.12
C GLY A 185 -3.08 14.45 -21.37
N ALA A 186 -3.61 15.04 -22.45
CA ALA A 186 -2.87 15.21 -23.69
C ALA A 186 -2.32 16.63 -23.78
N GLY A 187 -1.30 16.83 -24.63
CA GLY A 187 -0.70 18.16 -24.80
C GLY A 187 0.53 18.36 -23.93
N GLN A 188 1.33 19.37 -24.25
CA GLN A 188 2.63 19.56 -23.59
C GLN A 188 2.47 20.14 -22.20
N ASP A 189 2.40 19.27 -21.20
CA ASP A 189 2.24 19.67 -19.81
C ASP A 189 3.54 20.10 -19.15
N GLN A 190 3.39 20.91 -18.10
CA GLN A 190 4.48 21.32 -17.22
C GLN A 190 4.17 21.01 -15.76
N TYR A 191 5.09 20.28 -15.12
CA TYR A 191 4.98 19.89 -13.71
C TYR A 191 6.03 20.64 -12.85
N ASN A 192 5.56 21.50 -11.97
CA ASN A 192 6.35 22.26 -10.99
C ASN A 192 6.00 21.72 -9.58
N LEU A 193 6.74 20.72 -9.13
CA LEU A 193 6.36 19.85 -8.01
C LEU A 193 7.27 20.05 -6.79
N THR A 194 6.72 20.26 -5.60
CA THR A 194 7.49 20.32 -4.36
C THR A 194 6.79 19.52 -3.26
N ALA A 195 7.57 18.82 -2.45
CA ALA A 195 7.08 18.14 -1.26
C ALA A 195 8.20 18.11 -0.21
N SER A 196 7.87 18.47 1.02
CA SER A 196 8.76 18.32 2.19
C SER A 196 8.72 16.88 2.71
N GLU A 197 7.52 16.40 3.05
CA GLU A 197 7.22 15.01 3.45
C GLU A 197 5.95 14.46 2.77
N GLY A 198 5.32 15.23 1.88
CA GLY A 198 4.13 14.82 1.13
C GLY A 198 4.46 13.90 -0.05
N HIS A 199 3.41 13.29 -0.60
CA HIS A 199 3.47 12.36 -1.71
C HIS A 199 2.84 12.98 -2.95
N ILE A 200 3.60 13.04 -4.04
CA ILE A 200 3.06 13.36 -5.37
C ILE A 200 3.14 12.11 -6.23
N ARG A 201 2.05 11.82 -6.91
CA ARG A 201 1.93 10.74 -7.88
C ARG A 201 1.67 11.29 -9.27
N LEU A 202 2.35 10.73 -10.26
CA LEU A 202 2.05 10.92 -11.67
C LEU A 202 1.33 9.68 -12.22
N GLU A 203 0.18 9.91 -12.86
CA GLU A 203 -0.71 8.89 -13.40
C GLU A 203 -0.75 8.97 -14.93
N PHE A 204 -0.36 7.90 -15.61
CA PHE A 204 -0.39 7.82 -17.08
C PHE A 204 -1.39 6.77 -17.59
N GLN A 205 -2.26 6.25 -16.73
CA GLN A 205 -3.11 5.09 -17.03
C GLN A 205 -4.05 5.27 -18.24
N THR A 206 -4.34 6.51 -18.64
CA THR A 206 -5.21 6.84 -19.78
C THR A 206 -4.45 6.98 -21.10
N GLY A 207 -3.11 6.93 -21.07
CA GLY A 207 -2.26 7.03 -22.25
C GLY A 207 -2.54 5.92 -23.26
N VAL A 208 -2.59 6.30 -24.54
CA VAL A 208 -2.90 5.39 -25.66
C VAL A 208 -1.64 4.83 -26.33
N ASN A 209 -0.46 5.16 -25.80
CA ASN A 209 0.85 4.63 -26.16
C ASN A 209 1.66 4.41 -24.88
N ALA A 210 2.83 3.80 -25.02
CA ALA A 210 3.82 3.70 -23.96
C ALA A 210 4.35 5.07 -23.51
N ILE A 211 4.67 5.16 -22.22
CA ILE A 211 5.39 6.32 -21.67
C ILE A 211 6.91 6.14 -21.73
N GLU A 212 7.61 7.26 -21.75
CA GLU A 212 9.06 7.35 -21.62
C GLU A 212 9.37 8.44 -20.59
N VAL A 213 9.63 8.05 -19.35
CA VAL A 213 9.86 8.94 -18.20
C VAL A 213 11.31 8.83 -17.73
N ASP A 214 11.96 9.97 -17.54
CA ASP A 214 13.28 10.07 -16.94
C ASP A 214 13.27 11.15 -15.84
N LEU A 215 13.13 10.71 -14.59
CA LEU A 215 13.16 11.57 -13.42
C LEU A 215 14.58 12.09 -13.12
N ASN A 216 15.65 11.50 -13.65
CA ASN A 216 16.99 12.06 -13.47
C ASN A 216 17.17 13.34 -14.30
N THR A 217 16.54 13.41 -15.47
CA THR A 217 16.59 14.61 -16.33
C THR A 217 15.37 15.53 -16.20
N GLY A 218 14.31 15.07 -15.53
CA GLY A 218 13.04 15.79 -15.43
C GLY A 218 12.30 15.87 -16.76
N VAL A 219 12.45 14.84 -17.58
CA VAL A 219 11.88 14.77 -18.91
C VAL A 219 10.92 13.60 -18.97
N ILE A 220 9.71 13.87 -19.43
CA ILE A 220 8.83 12.83 -19.96
C ILE A 220 8.90 13.02 -21.48
N ALA A 221 9.52 12.07 -22.17
CA ALA A 221 9.67 12.11 -23.62
C ALA A 221 8.39 11.68 -24.35
N ASN A 222 7.54 10.93 -23.65
CA ASN A 222 6.19 10.57 -24.03
C ASN A 222 5.37 10.27 -22.77
N ASP A 223 4.23 10.93 -22.61
CA ASP A 223 3.23 10.70 -21.55
C ASP A 223 2.14 9.68 -21.93
N GLY A 224 2.28 9.06 -23.10
CA GLY A 224 1.29 8.16 -23.69
C GLY A 224 0.39 8.83 -24.73
N PHE A 225 0.46 10.16 -24.89
CA PHE A 225 -0.26 10.93 -25.92
C PHE A 225 0.65 11.42 -27.07
N GLY A 226 1.96 11.16 -26.99
CA GLY A 226 2.92 11.40 -28.07
C GLY A 226 3.56 12.79 -28.05
N ASN A 227 3.44 13.51 -26.93
CA ASN A 227 4.08 14.79 -26.68
C ASN A 227 5.25 14.63 -25.69
N ARG A 228 6.00 15.72 -25.48
CA ARG A 228 7.13 15.78 -24.55
C ARG A 228 6.83 16.82 -23.48
N GLU A 229 6.95 16.44 -22.22
CA GLU A 229 6.62 17.24 -21.04
C GLU A 229 7.90 17.61 -20.29
N VAL A 230 7.76 18.46 -19.28
CA VAL A 230 8.86 18.87 -18.40
C VAL A 230 8.45 18.79 -16.94
N ILE A 231 9.29 18.15 -16.14
CA ILE A 231 9.22 18.16 -14.68
C ILE A 231 10.37 19.04 -14.18
N ASN A 232 10.06 20.22 -13.67
CA ASN A 232 11.11 21.15 -13.23
C ASN A 232 11.73 20.77 -11.88
N THR A 233 11.06 19.93 -11.10
CA THR A 233 11.46 19.52 -9.75
C THR A 233 11.04 18.07 -9.50
N VAL A 234 11.85 17.15 -10.00
CA VAL A 234 11.65 15.68 -9.97
C VAL A 234 11.64 15.09 -8.57
N GLU A 235 12.36 15.74 -7.66
CA GLU A 235 12.55 15.33 -6.29
C GLU A 235 11.23 15.07 -5.53
N ALA A 236 10.12 15.71 -5.90
CA ALA A 236 8.86 15.55 -5.18
C ALA A 236 8.00 14.37 -5.65
N VAL A 237 8.37 13.70 -6.74
CA VAL A 237 7.63 12.54 -7.27
C VAL A 237 7.93 11.33 -6.38
N SER A 238 6.89 10.65 -5.93
CA SER A 238 7.00 9.50 -5.01
C SER A 238 6.30 8.23 -5.53
N GLU A 239 5.51 8.36 -6.59
CA GLU A 239 4.91 7.23 -7.30
C GLU A 239 4.68 7.56 -8.77
N ILE A 240 5.02 6.63 -9.65
CA ILE A 240 4.64 6.64 -11.06
C ILE A 240 3.76 5.44 -11.35
N ARG A 241 2.67 5.67 -12.07
CA ARG A 241 1.80 4.61 -12.59
C ARG A 241 1.79 4.64 -14.11
N GLY A 242 2.25 3.55 -14.71
CA GLY A 242 2.38 3.39 -16.14
C GLY A 242 1.06 3.23 -16.90
N THR A 243 1.18 2.99 -18.19
CA THR A 243 0.10 2.65 -19.11
C THR A 243 -0.07 1.14 -19.21
N ASP A 244 -1.01 0.67 -20.04
CA ASP A 244 -1.11 -0.76 -20.41
C ASP A 244 -0.17 -1.14 -21.58
N HIS A 245 0.78 -0.27 -21.93
CA HIS A 245 1.77 -0.48 -23.00
C HIS A 245 3.18 -0.64 -22.41
N SER A 246 4.14 -0.98 -23.27
CA SER A 246 5.54 -1.22 -22.93
C SER A 246 6.29 0.08 -22.63
N ASP A 247 6.21 0.50 -21.38
CA ASP A 247 6.74 1.75 -20.83
C ASP A 247 8.26 1.69 -20.57
N SER A 248 8.90 2.85 -20.60
CA SER A 248 10.29 3.03 -20.17
C SER A 248 10.35 4.08 -19.08
N ILE A 249 10.80 3.71 -17.89
CA ILE A 249 10.82 4.58 -16.71
C ILE A 249 12.19 4.53 -16.07
N THR A 250 12.76 5.70 -15.82
CA THR A 250 13.94 5.91 -14.98
C THR A 250 13.56 6.79 -13.79
N GLY A 251 13.74 6.28 -12.58
CA GLY A 251 13.54 6.97 -11.32
C GLY A 251 14.67 7.96 -11.00
N SER A 252 14.63 8.50 -9.78
CA SER A 252 15.52 9.56 -9.32
C SER A 252 16.59 9.01 -8.35
N ASP A 253 17.14 9.86 -7.47
CA ASP A 253 18.00 9.44 -6.34
C ASP A 253 17.19 9.28 -5.03
N ARG A 254 15.85 9.32 -5.11
CA ARG A 254 14.94 9.26 -3.97
C ARG A 254 14.13 7.96 -4.00
N ASP A 255 13.44 7.70 -2.89
CA ASP A 255 12.60 6.52 -2.76
C ASP A 255 11.31 6.69 -3.56
N GLU A 256 11.15 5.91 -4.63
CA GLU A 256 9.94 5.91 -5.43
C GLU A 256 9.20 4.57 -5.43
N ARG A 257 7.96 4.64 -5.91
CA ARG A 257 7.11 3.48 -6.09
C ARG A 257 6.61 3.42 -7.52
N PHE A 258 6.56 2.21 -8.05
CA PHE A 258 6.25 1.99 -9.45
C PHE A 258 5.18 0.94 -9.61
N ILE A 259 4.23 1.23 -10.48
CA ILE A 259 3.17 0.30 -10.87
C ILE A 259 3.14 0.27 -12.37
N LEU A 260 3.81 -0.75 -12.87
CA LEU A 260 3.90 -1.15 -14.26
C LEU A 260 2.70 -2.06 -14.51
N ARG A 261 1.86 -1.77 -15.50
CA ARG A 261 0.61 -2.49 -15.72
C ARG A 261 0.84 -3.62 -16.72
N GLN A 262 0.12 -3.64 -17.84
CA GLN A 262 0.35 -4.59 -18.92
C GLN A 262 1.57 -4.20 -19.75
N GLY A 263 2.08 -5.12 -20.58
CA GLY A 263 3.16 -4.83 -21.54
C GLY A 263 4.53 -5.33 -21.11
N GLU A 264 5.53 -5.00 -21.92
CA GLU A 264 6.94 -5.27 -21.65
C GLU A 264 7.66 -4.00 -21.20
N ASP A 265 7.72 -3.75 -19.89
CA ASP A 265 8.24 -2.48 -19.37
C ASP A 265 9.72 -2.56 -19.03
N THR A 266 10.43 -1.43 -19.16
CA THR A 266 11.78 -1.25 -18.61
C THR A 266 11.72 -0.24 -17.48
N LEU A 267 12.11 -0.66 -16.28
CA LEU A 267 12.17 0.19 -15.09
C LEU A 267 13.59 0.17 -14.51
N ASP A 268 14.18 1.36 -14.40
CA ASP A 268 15.35 1.63 -13.56
C ASP A 268 14.90 2.51 -12.40
N GLY A 269 14.97 2.04 -11.15
CA GLY A 269 14.61 2.84 -9.98
C GLY A 269 15.56 4.02 -9.76
N GLY A 270 16.78 3.97 -10.29
CA GLY A 270 17.79 4.98 -10.07
C GLY A 270 18.59 4.71 -8.79
N GLY A 271 18.56 5.65 -7.86
CA GLY A 271 19.12 5.51 -6.51
C GLY A 271 18.04 5.79 -5.47
N GLY A 272 18.30 5.44 -4.22
CA GLY A 272 17.27 5.48 -3.18
C GLY A 272 16.88 4.06 -2.77
N THR A 273 15.66 3.91 -2.27
CA THR A 273 15.04 2.62 -1.93
C THR A 273 13.70 2.52 -2.66
N ASP A 274 13.74 1.86 -3.81
CA ASP A 274 12.62 1.83 -4.75
C ASP A 274 11.77 0.59 -4.60
N THR A 275 10.46 0.74 -4.86
CA THR A 275 9.49 -0.35 -4.70
C THR A 275 8.65 -0.55 -5.95
N VAL A 276 8.73 -1.75 -6.55
CA VAL A 276 7.75 -2.17 -7.55
C VAL A 276 6.54 -2.82 -6.86
N ARG A 277 5.34 -2.52 -7.35
CA ARG A 277 4.08 -2.88 -6.67
C ARG A 277 3.08 -3.54 -7.61
N TYR A 278 2.58 -4.69 -7.19
CA TYR A 278 1.57 -5.49 -7.90
C TYR A 278 0.23 -5.57 -7.15
N ASP A 279 0.09 -4.79 -6.08
CA ASP A 279 -1.02 -4.87 -5.14
C ASP A 279 -2.26 -4.11 -5.64
N ARG A 280 -2.74 -4.49 -6.82
CA ARG A 280 -3.84 -3.83 -7.52
C ARG A 280 -4.91 -4.81 -7.96
N PHE A 281 -6.13 -4.30 -8.07
CA PHE A 281 -7.22 -5.09 -8.63
C PHE A 281 -6.90 -5.46 -10.07
N GLY A 282 -7.13 -6.72 -10.41
CA GLY A 282 -6.84 -7.28 -11.73
C GLY A 282 -5.47 -7.93 -11.85
N VAL A 283 -4.59 -7.82 -10.86
CA VAL A 283 -3.31 -8.54 -10.86
C VAL A 283 -3.51 -9.93 -10.26
N ASP A 284 -3.09 -10.96 -11.02
CA ASP A 284 -2.99 -12.35 -10.56
C ASP A 284 -1.58 -12.62 -10.00
N ALA A 285 -1.20 -13.88 -9.80
CA ALA A 285 0.12 -14.28 -9.33
C ALA A 285 1.27 -13.63 -10.13
N VAL A 286 2.27 -13.12 -9.41
CA VAL A 286 3.49 -12.52 -9.95
C VAL A 286 4.73 -13.32 -9.58
N THR A 287 5.70 -13.37 -10.49
CA THR A 287 7.05 -13.86 -10.23
C THR A 287 8.02 -12.69 -10.37
N VAL A 288 8.68 -12.31 -9.29
CA VAL A 288 9.63 -11.20 -9.23
C VAL A 288 11.01 -11.72 -8.77
N ASP A 289 12.05 -11.38 -9.51
CA ASP A 289 13.44 -11.60 -9.09
C ASP A 289 14.23 -10.30 -9.29
N LEU A 290 14.44 -9.58 -8.19
CA LEU A 290 15.12 -8.29 -8.19
C LEU A 290 16.61 -8.40 -8.51
N SER A 291 17.26 -9.53 -8.21
CA SER A 291 18.67 -9.73 -8.61
C SER A 291 18.83 -10.12 -10.08
N ALA A 292 17.85 -10.84 -10.64
CA ALA A 292 17.82 -11.13 -12.07
C ALA A 292 17.31 -9.94 -12.89
N GLY A 293 16.63 -9.00 -12.24
CA GLY A 293 16.06 -7.82 -12.86
C GLY A 293 14.82 -8.15 -13.69
N THR A 294 13.96 -9.03 -13.19
CA THR A 294 12.79 -9.51 -13.95
C THR A 294 11.53 -9.56 -13.10
N ALA A 295 10.39 -9.22 -13.69
CA ALA A 295 9.08 -9.50 -13.13
C ALA A 295 8.08 -9.93 -14.20
N THR A 296 7.27 -10.96 -13.93
CA THR A 296 6.26 -11.48 -14.88
C THR A 296 4.98 -11.82 -14.16
N GLY A 297 3.85 -11.70 -14.85
CA GLY A 297 2.53 -12.01 -14.28
C GLY A 297 1.41 -11.70 -15.26
N THR A 298 0.20 -11.52 -14.74
CA THR A 298 -0.93 -11.05 -15.54
C THR A 298 -1.67 -9.89 -14.87
N TRP A 299 -2.16 -8.96 -15.69
CA TRP A 299 -3.01 -7.86 -15.29
C TRP A 299 -4.26 -7.86 -16.17
N SER A 300 -5.43 -8.12 -15.56
CA SER A 300 -6.72 -8.20 -16.26
C SER A 300 -6.68 -9.19 -17.42
N GLU A 301 -6.18 -10.41 -17.15
CA GLU A 301 -6.02 -11.53 -18.10
C GLU A 301 -4.93 -11.34 -19.17
N ALA A 302 -4.32 -10.16 -19.28
CA ALA A 302 -3.19 -9.91 -20.18
C ALA A 302 -1.86 -10.16 -19.47
N GLY A 303 -0.95 -10.89 -20.11
CA GLY A 303 0.39 -11.12 -19.58
C GLY A 303 1.27 -9.88 -19.66
N PHE A 304 2.17 -9.72 -18.69
CA PHE A 304 3.22 -8.70 -18.69
C PHE A 304 4.60 -9.32 -18.40
N SER A 305 5.65 -8.62 -18.78
CA SER A 305 7.04 -8.99 -18.47
C SER A 305 7.91 -7.74 -18.37
N HIS A 306 8.45 -7.44 -17.20
CA HIS A 306 9.26 -6.25 -16.98
C HIS A 306 10.74 -6.57 -16.80
N GLU A 307 11.59 -5.70 -17.34
CA GLU A 307 13.01 -5.61 -17.01
C GLU A 307 13.18 -4.57 -15.89
N LEU A 308 13.73 -5.00 -14.76
CA LEU A 308 13.89 -4.21 -13.55
C LEU A 308 15.37 -3.99 -13.25
N SER A 309 15.74 -2.78 -12.84
CA SER A 309 17.07 -2.47 -12.33
C SER A 309 16.98 -1.44 -11.21
N ASN A 310 17.92 -1.50 -10.27
CA ASN A 310 17.94 -0.64 -9.08
C ASN A 310 16.59 -0.60 -8.35
N ILE A 311 15.99 -1.77 -8.10
CA ILE A 311 14.77 -1.92 -7.31
C ILE A 311 15.10 -2.76 -6.08
N GLU A 312 14.87 -2.19 -4.90
CA GLU A 312 15.15 -2.84 -3.61
C GLU A 312 13.93 -3.58 -3.06
N ASN A 313 12.71 -3.20 -3.42
CA ASN A 313 11.51 -3.73 -2.78
C ASN A 313 10.48 -4.19 -3.80
N ALA A 314 9.67 -5.18 -3.41
CA ALA A 314 8.58 -5.68 -4.23
C ALA A 314 7.39 -6.09 -3.36
N TYR A 315 6.20 -5.65 -3.76
CA TYR A 315 4.94 -6.08 -3.16
C TYR A 315 4.13 -6.90 -4.16
N GLY A 316 3.67 -8.07 -3.73
CA GLY A 316 2.86 -9.01 -4.48
C GLY A 316 1.47 -8.51 -4.82
N SER A 317 0.70 -9.40 -5.44
CA SER A 317 -0.71 -9.28 -5.73
C SER A 317 -1.53 -9.14 -4.45
N ARG A 318 -2.86 -9.00 -4.56
CA ARG A 318 -3.72 -8.90 -3.36
C ARG A 318 -4.26 -10.25 -2.89
N PHE A 319 -4.24 -11.26 -3.75
CA PHE A 319 -5.12 -12.42 -3.62
C PHE A 319 -4.53 -13.73 -4.16
N ALA A 320 -3.37 -13.71 -4.80
CA ALA A 320 -2.82 -14.83 -5.54
C ALA A 320 -1.40 -15.16 -5.07
N ASP A 321 -1.03 -16.43 -5.23
CA ASP A 321 0.23 -17.00 -4.76
C ASP A 321 1.43 -16.44 -5.56
N ASP A 322 2.22 -15.59 -4.93
CA ASP A 322 3.33 -14.88 -5.55
C ASP A 322 4.69 -15.54 -5.25
N HIS A 323 5.64 -15.35 -6.16
CA HIS A 323 7.04 -15.76 -5.94
C HIS A 323 7.96 -14.55 -6.08
N ILE A 324 8.43 -14.02 -4.95
CA ILE A 324 9.22 -12.78 -4.88
C ILE A 324 10.59 -13.08 -4.29
N SER A 325 11.64 -12.69 -5.00
CA SER A 325 13.02 -12.81 -4.53
C SER A 325 13.78 -11.49 -4.63
N GLY A 326 14.46 -11.15 -3.52
CA GLY A 326 15.23 -9.93 -3.34
C GLY A 326 16.61 -9.97 -4.01
N THR A 327 17.47 -9.07 -3.58
CA THR A 327 18.85 -8.87 -4.06
C THR A 327 19.86 -9.46 -3.07
N GLY A 328 21.12 -9.01 -3.10
CA GLY A 328 22.07 -9.26 -1.99
C GLY A 328 22.19 -8.07 -1.02
N GLY A 329 21.38 -7.02 -1.21
CA GLY A 329 21.24 -5.87 -0.31
C GLY A 329 19.99 -5.99 0.55
N ARG A 330 19.70 -4.97 1.37
CA ARG A 330 18.50 -4.96 2.21
C ARG A 330 17.24 -4.79 1.35
N ASN A 331 16.29 -5.71 1.51
CA ASN A 331 14.99 -5.69 0.80
C ASN A 331 13.80 -5.66 1.79
N ASN A 332 12.68 -5.08 1.34
CA ASN A 332 11.37 -5.16 1.98
C ASN A 332 10.39 -5.83 1.01
N LEU A 333 10.04 -7.09 1.29
CA LEU A 333 9.22 -7.92 0.43
C LEU A 333 7.88 -8.24 1.11
N GLN A 334 6.79 -8.12 0.38
CA GLN A 334 5.44 -8.40 0.89
C GLN A 334 4.69 -9.30 -0.09
N GLY A 335 4.17 -10.44 0.36
CA GLY A 335 3.33 -11.34 -0.44
C GLY A 335 1.88 -10.86 -0.52
N ARG A 336 1.35 -10.44 0.64
CA ARG A 336 0.01 -9.90 0.92
C ARG A 336 -1.07 -10.94 1.07
N GLY A 337 -1.46 -11.63 0.01
CA GLY A 337 -2.54 -12.60 0.11
C GLY A 337 -2.41 -13.63 -0.98
N GLY A 338 -2.60 -14.89 -0.63
CA GLY A 338 -2.14 -16.03 -1.42
C GLY A 338 -1.09 -16.80 -0.63
N ASP A 339 -0.83 -18.04 -1.03
CA ASP A 339 0.26 -18.85 -0.46
C ASP A 339 1.59 -18.43 -1.12
N ASP A 340 2.31 -17.48 -0.51
CA ASP A 340 3.43 -16.77 -1.13
C ASP A 340 4.79 -17.42 -0.86
N THR A 341 5.75 -17.20 -1.76
CA THR A 341 7.18 -17.54 -1.55
C THR A 341 8.03 -16.28 -1.60
N LEU A 342 8.65 -15.92 -0.47
CA LEU A 342 9.52 -14.75 -0.33
C LEU A 342 10.95 -15.15 0.01
N ILE A 343 11.93 -14.66 -0.74
CA ILE A 343 13.36 -14.98 -0.56
C ILE A 343 14.20 -13.70 -0.49
N GLY A 344 14.74 -13.35 0.68
CA GLY A 344 15.61 -12.18 0.88
C GLY A 344 17.02 -12.35 0.31
N ARG A 345 17.57 -13.57 0.39
CA ARG A 345 18.94 -13.99 -0.02
C ARG A 345 20.02 -13.47 0.92
N GLY A 346 20.34 -12.18 0.86
CA GLY A 346 21.33 -11.61 1.76
C GLY A 346 21.08 -10.13 1.88
N GLY A 347 21.36 -9.55 3.03
CA GLY A 347 20.87 -8.22 3.34
C GLY A 347 20.57 -8.11 4.82
N ASN A 348 19.65 -7.25 5.20
CA ASN A 348 19.02 -7.29 6.51
C ASN A 348 17.55 -7.07 6.20
N ASP A 349 16.89 -8.13 5.81
CA ASP A 349 15.66 -8.07 5.02
C ASP A 349 14.43 -7.99 5.92
N THR A 350 13.34 -7.50 5.36
CA THR A 350 12.02 -7.54 5.99
C THR A 350 11.07 -8.25 5.05
N LEU A 351 10.58 -9.42 5.47
CA LEU A 351 9.70 -10.27 4.68
C LEU A 351 8.38 -10.41 5.43
N THR A 352 7.28 -10.15 4.75
CA THR A 352 5.92 -10.33 5.29
C THR A 352 5.10 -11.17 4.32
N GLY A 353 4.68 -12.36 4.75
CA GLY A 353 3.87 -13.29 3.97
C GLY A 353 2.50 -12.70 3.67
N GLY A 354 1.63 -12.64 4.68
CA GLY A 354 0.30 -12.06 4.55
C GLY A 354 -0.77 -13.09 4.87
N ASP A 355 -1.85 -13.13 4.09
CA ASP A 355 -2.87 -14.17 4.18
C ASP A 355 -2.46 -15.39 3.34
N GLY A 356 -2.35 -16.58 3.93
CA GLY A 356 -2.03 -17.79 3.18
C GLY A 356 -0.98 -18.61 3.91
N ASN A 357 -0.64 -19.79 3.40
CA ASN A 357 0.47 -20.58 3.93
C ASN A 357 1.75 -20.16 3.20
N ASP A 358 2.55 -19.33 3.85
CA ASP A 358 3.68 -18.67 3.21
C ASP A 358 5.01 -19.39 3.45
N LEU A 359 5.93 -19.26 2.51
CA LEU A 359 7.32 -19.69 2.63
C LEU A 359 8.25 -18.47 2.61
N LEU A 360 8.83 -18.13 3.76
CA LEU A 360 9.74 -17.01 3.92
C LEU A 360 11.17 -17.49 4.20
N LYS A 361 12.14 -16.97 3.44
CA LYS A 361 13.57 -17.25 3.64
C LYS A 361 14.38 -15.95 3.70
N GLY A 362 14.89 -15.61 4.88
CA GLY A 362 15.74 -14.42 5.09
C GLY A 362 17.08 -14.56 4.37
N GLY A 363 17.87 -15.54 4.81
CA GLY A 363 19.11 -15.92 4.14
C GLY A 363 20.34 -15.46 4.91
N LYS A 364 20.97 -14.35 4.52
CA LYS A 364 22.15 -13.83 5.23
C LYS A 364 21.86 -12.46 5.80
N GLY A 365 22.33 -12.26 7.01
CA GLY A 365 22.26 -10.99 7.73
C GLY A 365 21.13 -11.02 8.72
N ARG A 366 20.76 -9.86 9.26
CA ARG A 366 19.79 -9.77 10.34
C ARG A 366 18.40 -9.49 9.76
N ASP A 367 17.61 -10.53 9.66
CA ASP A 367 16.34 -10.51 8.96
C ASP A 367 15.15 -10.42 9.94
N VAL A 368 14.04 -9.89 9.43
CA VAL A 368 12.75 -9.86 10.10
C VAL A 368 11.74 -10.56 9.20
N LEU A 369 11.27 -11.72 9.65
CA LEU A 369 10.29 -12.53 8.94
C LEU A 369 9.00 -12.54 9.75
N THR A 370 7.88 -12.32 9.06
CA THR A 370 6.55 -12.38 9.63
C THR A 370 5.67 -13.15 8.66
N GLY A 371 5.13 -14.30 9.09
CA GLY A 371 4.18 -15.09 8.30
C GLY A 371 2.92 -14.27 8.08
N ASP A 372 2.15 -14.09 9.15
CA ASP A 372 0.99 -13.21 9.15
C ASP A 372 1.32 -11.77 9.56
N GLY A 373 1.26 -10.84 8.61
CA GLY A 373 1.48 -9.41 8.87
C GLY A 373 0.31 -8.73 9.60
N PRO A 374 0.53 -7.56 10.24
CA PRO A 374 -0.59 -6.67 10.57
C PRO A 374 -1.12 -6.06 9.26
N VAL A 375 -2.11 -6.68 8.62
CA VAL A 375 -2.73 -6.06 7.44
C VAL A 375 -3.55 -4.84 7.87
N ASN A 376 -2.96 -3.67 7.67
CA ASN A 376 -3.71 -2.43 7.53
C ASN A 376 -4.31 -2.30 6.11
N TYR A 377 -4.29 -3.37 5.31
CA TYR A 377 -4.93 -3.40 4.01
C TYR A 377 -6.43 -3.64 4.20
N PHE A 378 -7.18 -2.54 4.27
CA PHE A 378 -8.63 -2.58 4.16
C PHE A 378 -8.98 -2.57 2.67
N PRO A 379 -9.37 -3.70 2.05
CA PRO A 379 -9.97 -3.62 0.72
C PRO A 379 -11.24 -2.76 0.84
N ALA A 380 -11.47 -1.90 -0.16
CA ALA A 380 -12.65 -1.05 -0.29
C ALA A 380 -14.01 -1.83 -0.24
N THR A 381 -13.96 -3.17 -0.20
CA THR A 381 -15.11 -4.08 -0.07
C THR A 381 -15.31 -4.67 1.34
N GLY A 382 -14.54 -4.22 2.35
CA GLY A 382 -14.89 -4.38 3.77
C GLY A 382 -14.64 -5.76 4.42
N ALA A 383 -13.96 -6.69 3.76
CA ALA A 383 -13.45 -7.89 4.43
C ALA A 383 -11.93 -7.73 4.66
N PRO A 384 -11.45 -7.50 5.89
CA PRO A 384 -10.02 -7.50 6.16
C PRO A 384 -9.42 -8.85 5.75
N LEU A 385 -8.20 -8.82 5.21
CA LEU A 385 -7.32 -9.99 5.14
C LEU A 385 -7.33 -10.66 6.52
N LYS A 386 -7.56 -11.98 6.55
CA LYS A 386 -7.86 -12.71 7.79
C LYS A 386 -6.64 -12.83 8.69
N ASN A 387 -5.45 -12.64 8.13
CA ASN A 387 -4.12 -12.96 8.65
C ASN A 387 -4.15 -14.35 9.26
N THR A 388 -4.23 -15.35 8.39
CA THR A 388 -4.20 -16.75 8.82
C THR A 388 -3.40 -17.54 7.82
N GLY A 389 -2.43 -18.31 8.32
CA GLY A 389 -1.58 -19.16 7.51
C GLY A 389 -1.23 -20.48 8.18
N ASN A 390 -0.27 -21.19 7.63
CA ASN A 390 0.54 -22.19 8.34
C ASN A 390 1.91 -22.01 7.70
N ASP A 391 2.69 -21.13 8.29
CA ASP A 391 3.80 -20.52 7.58
C ASP A 391 5.11 -21.25 7.85
N THR A 392 6.00 -21.27 6.87
CA THR A 392 7.36 -21.76 7.03
C THR A 392 8.34 -20.61 6.94
N LEU A 393 8.98 -20.28 8.06
CA LEU A 393 9.93 -19.19 8.18
C LEU A 393 11.34 -19.74 8.44
N ASP A 394 12.30 -19.38 7.59
CA ASP A 394 13.72 -19.71 7.74
C ASP A 394 14.55 -18.43 7.78
N GLY A 395 15.11 -18.10 8.96
CA GLY A 395 15.98 -16.94 9.15
C GLY A 395 17.32 -17.06 8.40
N GLY A 396 17.84 -18.28 8.28
CA GLY A 396 19.11 -18.55 7.65
C GLY A 396 20.29 -18.24 8.57
N SER A 397 21.03 -17.18 8.32
CA SER A 397 22.24 -16.83 9.08
C SER A 397 22.21 -15.38 9.49
N GLY A 398 22.31 -15.09 10.77
CA GLY A 398 21.88 -13.78 11.22
C GLY A 398 21.76 -13.65 12.72
N ASN A 399 20.85 -12.78 13.13
CA ASN A 399 20.37 -12.68 14.51
C ASN A 399 18.89 -12.31 14.39
N ASP A 400 18.10 -13.26 13.96
CA ASP A 400 16.88 -12.99 13.22
C ASP A 400 15.67 -12.85 14.14
N LEU A 401 14.63 -12.20 13.63
CA LEU A 401 13.33 -12.14 14.28
C LEU A 401 12.31 -12.83 13.40
N LEU A 402 11.79 -13.96 13.87
CA LEU A 402 10.74 -14.73 13.22
C LEU A 402 9.45 -14.65 14.04
N VAL A 403 8.36 -14.31 13.38
CA VAL A 403 7.01 -14.28 13.96
C VAL A 403 6.10 -15.08 13.04
N GLY A 404 5.57 -16.22 13.51
CA GLY A 404 4.65 -17.06 12.73
C GLY A 404 3.33 -16.33 12.52
N GLY A 405 2.55 -16.20 13.59
CA GLY A 405 1.29 -15.48 13.56
C GLY A 405 0.12 -16.32 14.03
N PHE A 406 -0.83 -16.55 13.15
CA PHE A 406 -1.96 -17.44 13.35
C PHE A 406 -1.79 -18.69 12.48
N GLY A 407 -2.13 -19.84 13.05
CA GLY A 407 -1.96 -21.12 12.36
C GLY A 407 -0.84 -21.94 12.94
N ALA A 408 -0.57 -23.09 12.33
CA ALA A 408 0.47 -24.00 12.77
C ALA A 408 1.75 -23.73 12.00
N ASP A 409 2.65 -22.95 12.58
CA ASP A 409 3.81 -22.42 11.88
C ASP A 409 5.09 -23.23 12.14
N GLU A 410 6.01 -23.27 11.18
CA GLU A 410 7.36 -23.82 11.31
C GLU A 410 8.38 -22.68 11.26
N LEU A 411 9.07 -22.43 12.37
CA LEU A 411 10.06 -21.37 12.51
C LEU A 411 11.45 -21.97 12.73
N ILE A 412 12.37 -21.66 11.82
CA ILE A 412 13.76 -22.10 11.83
C ILE A 412 14.66 -20.87 11.93
N GLY A 413 15.30 -20.65 13.08
CA GLY A 413 16.22 -19.52 13.31
C GLY A 413 17.49 -19.61 12.46
N GLY A 414 18.09 -20.79 12.43
CA GLY A 414 19.26 -21.07 11.62
C GLY A 414 20.56 -20.87 12.39
N THR A 415 21.39 -19.91 12.03
CA THR A 415 22.62 -19.59 12.78
C THR A 415 22.55 -18.18 13.33
N GLY A 416 22.79 -17.99 14.61
CA GLY A 416 22.68 -16.64 15.16
C GLY A 416 22.29 -16.61 16.62
N ARG A 417 21.93 -15.43 17.09
CA ARG A 417 21.09 -15.28 18.26
C ARG A 417 19.74 -14.82 17.75
N ASP A 418 18.83 -15.77 17.66
CA ASP A 418 17.56 -15.62 17.00
C ASP A 418 16.44 -15.46 18.03
N ARG A 419 15.34 -14.86 17.58
CA ARG A 419 14.14 -14.62 18.36
C ARG A 419 12.96 -15.16 17.59
N LEU A 420 12.41 -16.28 18.06
CA LEU A 420 11.28 -16.95 17.44
C LEU A 420 10.05 -16.75 18.32
N LYS A 421 8.93 -16.42 17.68
CA LYS A 421 7.61 -16.36 18.29
C LYS A 421 6.62 -17.08 17.39
N GLY A 422 6.12 -18.24 17.83
CA GLY A 422 5.14 -19.04 17.09
C GLY A 422 3.86 -18.24 16.86
N GLY A 423 3.13 -17.98 17.93
CA GLY A 423 1.94 -17.13 17.86
C GLY A 423 0.72 -17.88 18.38
N ALA A 424 -0.28 -18.11 17.54
CA ALA A 424 -1.48 -18.84 17.90
C ALA A 424 -1.65 -20.03 16.98
N GLY A 425 -1.52 -21.25 17.50
CA GLY A 425 -1.78 -22.47 16.76
C GLY A 425 -0.95 -23.64 17.27
N LYS A 426 -0.23 -24.33 16.42
CA LYS A 426 0.59 -25.48 16.85
C LYS A 426 1.93 -25.36 16.18
N ASP A 427 2.82 -24.67 16.86
CA ASP A 427 4.00 -24.14 16.20
C ASP A 427 5.21 -25.04 16.46
N VAL A 428 6.10 -25.16 15.50
CA VAL A 428 7.40 -25.82 15.65
C VAL A 428 8.47 -24.76 15.64
N LEU A 429 9.24 -24.65 16.72
CA LEU A 429 10.29 -23.66 16.89
C LEU A 429 11.65 -24.35 17.02
N ASP A 430 12.50 -24.18 16.02
CA ASP A 430 13.91 -24.59 16.02
C ASP A 430 14.81 -23.35 15.99
N GLY A 431 15.50 -23.09 17.11
CA GLY A 431 16.49 -21.99 17.18
C GLY A 431 17.68 -22.22 16.25
N GLY A 432 18.01 -23.49 15.97
CA GLY A 432 19.14 -23.87 15.15
C GLY A 432 20.47 -23.85 15.90
N SER A 433 21.28 -22.82 15.72
CA SER A 433 22.59 -22.74 16.34
C SER A 433 22.87 -21.36 16.90
N GLY A 434 23.24 -21.35 18.17
CA GLY A 434 23.60 -20.15 18.90
C GLY A 434 22.75 -20.05 20.16
N ASN A 435 22.39 -18.84 20.59
CA ASN A 435 21.75 -18.70 21.90
C ASN A 435 20.42 -18.02 21.72
N ASP A 436 19.38 -18.81 21.53
CA ASP A 436 18.13 -18.34 20.97
C ASP A 436 17.07 -18.10 22.03
N ARG A 437 16.07 -17.31 21.66
CA ARG A 437 14.90 -17.06 22.49
C ARG A 437 13.65 -17.53 21.78
N LEU A 438 12.97 -18.49 22.39
CA LEU A 438 11.78 -19.11 21.85
C LEU A 438 10.56 -18.76 22.71
N ILE A 439 9.44 -18.47 22.04
CA ILE A 439 8.13 -18.20 22.64
C ILE A 439 7.10 -18.95 21.79
N GLY A 440 6.43 -19.96 22.35
CA GLY A 440 5.42 -20.72 21.61
C GLY A 440 4.17 -19.88 21.36
N GLY A 441 3.66 -19.25 22.43
CA GLY A 441 2.43 -18.49 22.40
C GLY A 441 1.23 -19.33 22.81
N GLY A 442 0.16 -19.28 22.02
CA GLY A 442 -1.08 -19.98 22.30
C GLY A 442 -1.19 -21.25 21.48
N GLY A 443 -1.45 -22.37 22.16
CA GLY A 443 -1.78 -23.63 21.50
C GLY A 443 -0.84 -24.74 21.93
N ASN A 444 -0.50 -25.66 21.02
CA ASN A 444 0.28 -26.85 21.37
C ASN A 444 1.59 -26.87 20.57
N ASP A 445 2.63 -26.30 21.15
CA ASP A 445 3.87 -25.97 20.43
C ASP A 445 4.97 -27.00 20.69
N THR A 446 5.85 -27.19 19.72
CA THR A 446 7.03 -28.04 19.81
C THR A 446 8.29 -27.18 19.79
N PHE A 447 9.11 -27.28 20.82
CA PHE A 447 10.41 -26.63 20.90
C PHE A 447 11.51 -27.63 20.60
N VAL A 448 12.26 -27.42 19.52
CA VAL A 448 13.35 -28.33 19.11
C VAL A 448 14.60 -28.01 19.91
N PHE A 449 15.19 -29.04 20.53
CA PHE A 449 16.48 -28.89 21.19
C PHE A 449 17.61 -28.81 20.16
N SER A 450 18.24 -27.66 20.09
CA SER A 450 19.18 -27.29 19.06
C SER A 450 20.59 -27.02 19.64
N LYS A 451 21.53 -26.53 18.82
CA LYS A 451 22.90 -26.27 19.29
C LYS A 451 22.99 -24.92 19.98
N GLY A 452 23.77 -24.87 21.06
CA GLY A 452 24.01 -23.65 21.84
C GLY A 452 23.08 -23.56 23.05
N ASN A 453 22.78 -22.33 23.51
CA ASN A 453 22.12 -22.11 24.80
C ASN A 453 20.82 -21.33 24.66
N ASP A 454 19.74 -22.07 24.51
CA ASP A 454 18.41 -21.54 24.18
C ASP A 454 17.57 -21.28 25.43
N THR A 455 16.64 -20.34 25.33
CA THR A 455 15.68 -20.03 26.39
C THR A 455 14.26 -20.08 25.85
N VAL A 456 13.44 -20.97 26.41
CA VAL A 456 11.99 -21.03 26.23
C VAL A 456 11.33 -20.27 27.38
N ARG A 457 10.39 -19.35 27.09
CA ARG A 457 9.88 -18.41 28.09
C ARG A 457 8.46 -18.66 28.59
N ASP A 458 7.71 -19.51 27.90
CA ASP A 458 6.30 -19.74 28.14
C ASP A 458 5.92 -21.23 28.07
N PHE A 459 6.90 -22.12 28.23
CA PHE A 459 6.66 -23.56 28.30
C PHE A 459 5.68 -23.90 29.44
N ASN A 460 4.64 -24.69 29.14
CA ASN A 460 3.57 -24.99 30.07
C ASN A 460 3.38 -26.50 30.32
N ALA A 461 4.23 -27.02 31.20
CA ALA A 461 4.21 -28.41 31.66
C ALA A 461 2.85 -28.87 32.26
N SER A 462 2.01 -27.94 32.74
CA SER A 462 0.78 -28.27 33.47
C SER A 462 -0.35 -28.83 32.59
N SER A 463 -0.22 -28.78 31.26
CA SER A 463 -1.31 -29.14 30.35
C SER A 463 -1.03 -30.21 29.30
N ASN A 464 0.18 -30.81 29.26
CA ASN A 464 0.65 -31.68 28.15
C ASN A 464 0.29 -31.06 26.79
N ARG A 465 0.46 -29.74 26.64
CA ARG A 465 0.13 -29.03 25.40
C ARG A 465 1.38 -28.76 24.59
N GLU A 466 2.50 -28.54 25.24
CA GLU A 466 3.78 -28.22 24.62
C GLU A 466 4.74 -29.40 24.71
N ASP A 467 5.53 -29.60 23.65
CA ASP A 467 6.48 -30.70 23.50
C ASP A 467 7.92 -30.15 23.37
N ILE A 468 8.88 -30.89 23.90
CA ILE A 468 10.32 -30.66 23.66
C ILE A 468 10.83 -31.78 22.77
N ASP A 469 11.27 -31.44 21.56
CA ASP A 469 11.81 -32.41 20.62
C ASP A 469 13.31 -32.64 20.85
N LEU A 470 13.63 -33.85 21.33
CA LEU A 470 14.99 -34.35 21.55
C LEU A 470 15.39 -35.41 20.52
N SER A 471 14.60 -35.66 19.48
CA SER A 471 14.85 -36.71 18.48
C SER A 471 16.16 -36.49 17.69
N GLY A 472 16.63 -35.24 17.60
CA GLY A 472 17.94 -34.88 17.05
C GLY A 472 19.13 -35.08 18.01
N VAL A 473 18.89 -35.37 19.28
CA VAL A 473 19.91 -35.34 20.35
C VAL A 473 20.44 -36.74 20.67
N SER A 474 21.47 -37.16 19.93
CA SER A 474 22.05 -38.51 20.05
C SER A 474 22.61 -38.91 21.42
N THR A 475 22.89 -37.93 22.30
CA THR A 475 23.44 -38.19 23.65
C THR A 475 22.37 -38.51 24.67
N ILE A 476 21.09 -38.26 24.38
CA ILE A 476 19.97 -38.52 25.30
C ILE A 476 19.18 -39.73 24.79
N SER A 477 19.36 -40.88 25.44
CA SER A 477 18.81 -42.15 24.94
C SER A 477 17.33 -42.41 25.31
N GLY A 478 16.68 -41.47 25.99
CA GLY A 478 15.27 -41.55 26.40
C GLY A 478 14.97 -40.88 27.74
N PHE A 479 13.69 -40.84 28.12
CA PHE A 479 13.23 -40.11 29.32
C PHE A 479 13.94 -40.50 30.63
N ARG A 480 14.28 -41.78 30.81
CA ARG A 480 15.01 -42.22 32.01
C ARG A 480 16.42 -41.64 32.05
N ASP A 481 17.07 -41.54 30.90
CA ASP A 481 18.40 -40.97 30.78
C ASP A 481 18.35 -39.46 31.02
N LEU A 482 17.42 -38.79 30.34
CA LEU A 482 17.12 -37.37 30.51
C LEU A 482 17.01 -36.99 31.99
N LYS A 483 16.08 -37.65 32.72
CA LYS A 483 15.78 -37.33 34.11
C LYS A 483 16.93 -37.57 35.08
N ASN A 484 17.84 -38.50 34.78
CA ASN A 484 18.93 -38.83 35.70
C ASN A 484 20.21 -38.05 35.41
N ASN A 485 20.43 -37.66 34.14
CA ASN A 485 21.75 -37.22 33.67
C ASN A 485 21.75 -35.86 32.95
N HIS A 486 20.62 -35.41 32.39
CA HIS A 486 20.57 -34.30 31.42
C HIS A 486 19.58 -33.20 31.78
N VAL A 487 19.12 -33.15 33.04
CA VAL A 487 18.23 -32.11 33.53
C VAL A 487 18.59 -31.69 34.94
N ARG A 488 18.46 -30.40 35.24
CA ARG A 488 18.66 -29.83 36.58
C ARG A 488 17.84 -28.56 36.75
N GLU A 489 17.67 -28.13 37.99
CA GLU A 489 17.08 -26.82 38.31
C GLU A 489 18.17 -25.80 38.59
N GLU A 490 18.02 -24.59 38.02
CA GLU A 490 18.89 -23.43 38.26
C GLU A 490 18.03 -22.18 38.42
N ASP A 491 18.15 -21.47 39.53
CA ASP A 491 17.49 -20.18 39.80
C ASP A 491 15.95 -20.13 39.60
N GLY A 492 15.27 -21.27 39.71
CA GLY A 492 13.81 -21.37 39.52
C GLY A 492 13.39 -21.74 38.09
N ASP A 493 14.36 -22.09 37.24
CA ASP A 493 14.16 -22.58 35.88
C ASP A 493 14.63 -24.04 35.76
N VAL A 494 14.11 -24.75 34.76
CA VAL A 494 14.62 -26.08 34.36
C VAL A 494 15.65 -25.90 33.26
N VAL A 495 16.80 -26.56 33.39
CA VAL A 495 17.87 -26.59 32.38
C VAL A 495 18.05 -28.01 31.88
N ILE A 496 17.71 -28.25 30.61
CA ILE A 496 18.02 -29.46 29.85
C ILE A 496 19.38 -29.26 29.18
N PHE A 497 20.26 -30.27 29.19
CA PHE A 497 21.59 -30.14 28.61
C PHE A 497 22.11 -31.45 28.01
N ASP A 498 22.92 -31.35 26.96
CA ASP A 498 23.56 -32.51 26.31
C ASP A 498 25.04 -32.69 26.74
N ASP A 499 25.68 -33.76 26.27
CA ASP A 499 27.11 -34.02 26.59
C ASP A 499 28.08 -33.12 25.81
N LEU A 500 27.57 -32.32 24.86
CA LEU A 500 28.33 -31.41 24.03
C LEU A 500 28.37 -29.98 24.61
N GLY A 501 27.59 -29.74 25.67
CA GLY A 501 27.52 -28.46 26.37
C GLY A 501 26.43 -27.52 25.86
N ASN A 502 25.50 -28.01 25.03
CA ASN A 502 24.32 -27.28 24.61
C ASN A 502 23.26 -27.35 25.71
N THR A 503 22.42 -26.31 25.82
CA THR A 503 21.39 -26.22 26.85
C THR A 503 20.10 -25.63 26.31
N MET A 504 18.97 -26.06 26.88
CA MET A 504 17.67 -25.39 26.76
C MET A 504 17.17 -25.07 28.16
N THR A 505 16.95 -23.79 28.44
CA THR A 505 16.40 -23.30 29.70
C THR A 505 14.91 -23.02 29.55
N LEU A 506 14.08 -23.70 30.34
CA LEU A 506 12.64 -23.47 30.45
C LEU A 506 12.37 -22.52 31.62
N THR A 507 12.00 -21.29 31.28
CA THR A 507 11.87 -20.22 32.29
C THR A 507 10.63 -20.44 33.16
N GLY A 508 10.79 -20.44 34.48
CA GLY A 508 9.69 -20.53 35.44
C GLY A 508 8.96 -21.87 35.48
N VAL A 509 9.60 -22.94 34.98
CA VAL A 509 9.08 -24.31 35.02
C VAL A 509 9.72 -25.06 36.19
N ASP A 510 8.93 -25.85 36.92
CA ASP A 510 9.41 -26.75 37.98
C ASP A 510 9.74 -28.13 37.37
N LEU A 511 10.84 -28.75 37.79
CA LEU A 511 11.26 -30.05 37.27
C LEU A 511 10.25 -31.17 37.58
N ASP A 512 9.54 -31.06 38.70
CA ASP A 512 8.54 -32.06 39.10
C ASP A 512 7.27 -32.01 38.23
N ASP A 513 7.04 -30.92 37.49
CA ASP A 513 5.92 -30.78 36.56
C ASP A 513 6.19 -31.48 35.21
N LEU A 514 7.44 -31.85 34.91
CA LEU A 514 7.82 -32.50 33.65
C LEU A 514 7.64 -34.03 33.69
N GLY A 515 6.81 -34.53 32.79
CA GLY A 515 6.53 -35.94 32.54
C GLY A 515 7.15 -36.47 31.25
N ARG A 516 6.98 -37.77 30.98
CA ARG A 516 7.41 -38.37 29.70
C ARG A 516 6.66 -37.79 28.50
N GLY A 517 5.45 -37.27 28.73
CA GLY A 517 4.57 -36.74 27.69
C GLY A 517 5.11 -35.49 27.03
N ASP A 518 5.89 -34.69 27.77
CA ASP A 518 6.44 -33.41 27.32
C ASP A 518 7.67 -33.54 26.42
N PHE A 519 8.06 -34.77 26.05
CA PHE A 519 9.30 -35.04 25.31
C PHE A 519 9.09 -36.02 24.16
N ILE A 520 9.68 -35.67 23.02
CA ILE A 520 9.82 -36.51 21.83
C ILE A 520 11.28 -37.02 21.79
N PHE A 521 11.49 -38.32 21.56
CA PHE A 521 12.81 -38.99 21.55
C PHE A 521 13.03 -39.78 20.27
#